data_AF-A0A1Z1X8T3-F1
#
_entry.id   AF-A0A1Z1X8T3-F1
#
_cell.length_a   1.000
_cell.length_b   1.000
_cell.length_c   1.000
_cell.angle_alpha   90.00
_cell.angle_beta   90.00
_cell.angle_gamma   90.00
#
_symmetry.space_group_name_H-M   'P 1'
#
loop_
_entity.id
_entity.type
_entity.pdbx_description
1 polymer ?
#
loop_
_entity_poly.entity_id
_entity_poly.type
_entity_poly.pdbx_seq_one_letter_code
_entity_poly.pdbx_strand_id
1 'polypeptide(L)'
;FDVKNQNNNYKNGAHRYCALSHHSSATSMSSASNKFVFLKNEGLIDLSFMINACYDIIIEGMPFSPYICAGVGTDVVSMFEAIN
;
A
#
# COMPACT_ATOMS: atom_id res chain seq x y z
N PHE A 1 4.04 1.16 8.68
CA PHE A 1 4.43 0.00 9.53
C PHE A 1 4.74 0.51 10.91
N ASP A 2 4.10 -0.04 11.94
CA ASP A 2 4.38 0.40 13.30
C ASP A 2 5.61 -0.33 13.83
N VAL A 3 6.67 0.41 14.12
CA VAL A 3 7.94 -0.17 14.57
C VAL A 3 7.74 -0.66 15.99
N LYS A 4 7.62 -1.98 16.17
CA LYS A 4 7.61 -2.58 17.50
C LYS A 4 8.97 -2.33 18.16
N ASN A 5 8.93 -1.91 19.43
CA ASN A 5 10.12 -1.72 20.28
C ASN A 5 11.06 -0.58 19.84
N GLN A 6 10.54 0.65 19.74
CA GLN A 6 11.36 1.83 19.42
C GLN A 6 12.38 2.20 20.51
N ASN A 7 12.25 1.63 21.71
CA ASN A 7 13.12 1.76 22.89
C ASN A 7 13.69 3.18 23.11
N ASN A 8 12.92 4.19 22.68
CA ASN A 8 13.25 5.62 22.65
C ASN A 8 14.60 6.02 21.99
N ASN A 9 15.18 5.17 21.13
CA ASN A 9 16.51 5.42 20.55
C ASN A 9 16.50 6.33 19.31
N TYR A 10 15.32 6.61 18.75
CA TYR A 10 15.17 7.39 17.51
C TYR A 10 14.55 8.75 17.80
N LYS A 11 15.31 9.83 17.60
CA LYS A 11 14.77 11.20 17.63
C LYS A 11 13.91 11.47 16.40
N ASN A 12 12.85 12.27 16.56
CA ASN A 12 12.05 12.85 15.47
C ASN A 12 11.46 11.84 14.45
N GLY A 13 11.21 10.59 14.84
CA GLY A 13 10.62 9.59 13.93
C GLY A 13 11.55 9.12 12.81
N ALA A 14 12.87 9.23 12.97
CA ALA A 14 13.87 8.87 11.97
C ALA A 14 13.73 7.43 11.41
N HIS A 15 13.16 6.51 12.19
CA HIS A 15 12.89 5.12 11.78
C HIS A 15 11.92 4.99 10.60
N ARG A 16 11.21 6.06 10.21
CA ARG A 16 10.28 6.08 9.07
C ARG A 16 10.94 6.43 7.73
N TYR A 17 12.21 6.85 7.74
CA TYR A 17 12.88 7.33 6.54
C TYR A 17 13.87 6.31 6.00
N CYS A 18 13.81 6.07 4.70
CA CYS A 18 14.77 5.25 3.95
C CYS A 18 15.39 6.11 2.85
N ALA A 19 16.71 6.07 2.70
CA ALA A 19 17.38 6.73 1.57
C ALA A 19 17.64 5.71 0.47
N LEU A 20 17.09 5.94 -0.71
CA LEU A 20 17.29 5.11 -1.89
C LEU A 20 18.32 5.76 -2.80
N SER A 21 19.49 5.13 -2.99
CA SER A 21 20.47 5.59 -3.98
C SER A 21 20.07 5.14 -5.37
N HIS A 22 20.19 6.03 -6.35
CA HIS A 22 20.07 5.66 -7.78
C HIS A 22 21.44 5.47 -8.45
N HIS A 23 22.53 5.47 -7.66
CA HIS A 23 23.90 5.25 -8.12
C HIS A 23 24.53 4.11 -7.32
N SER A 24 24.94 3.05 -8.02
CA SER A 24 25.46 1.79 -7.46
C SER A 24 26.71 1.95 -6.59
N SER A 25 27.44 3.06 -6.73
CA SER A 25 28.68 3.35 -5.97
C SER A 25 28.50 4.35 -4.83
N ALA A 26 27.28 4.80 -4.53
CA ALA A 26 27.03 5.71 -3.41
C ALA A 26 27.05 4.94 -2.07
N THR A 27 28.26 4.74 -1.53
CA THR A 27 28.50 4.02 -0.27
C THR A 27 28.37 4.89 0.98
N SER A 28 28.28 6.21 0.82
CA SER A 28 28.13 7.16 1.93
C SER A 28 27.18 8.30 1.55
N MET A 29 26.41 8.76 2.54
CA MET A 29 25.48 9.89 2.39
C MET A 29 26.23 11.21 2.15
N SER A 30 27.43 11.34 2.72
CA SER A 30 28.25 12.56 2.68
C SER A 30 28.89 12.83 1.31
N SER A 31 29.09 11.80 0.48
CA SER A 31 29.74 11.93 -0.83
C SER A 31 28.76 12.12 -2.00
N ALA A 32 27.46 12.22 -1.72
CA ALA A 32 26.43 11.93 -2.73
C ALA A 32 25.09 12.67 -2.49
N SER A 33 25.11 13.94 -2.07
CA SER A 33 23.91 14.72 -1.70
C SER A 33 22.78 14.73 -2.75
N ASN A 34 23.12 14.58 -4.04
CA ASN A 34 22.14 14.59 -5.14
C ASN A 34 21.87 13.18 -5.72
N LYS A 35 22.36 12.12 -5.06
CA LYS A 35 22.25 10.74 -5.56
C LYS A 35 21.25 9.89 -4.79
N PHE A 36 20.50 10.50 -3.86
CA PHE A 36 19.52 9.81 -3.03
C PHE A 36 18.15 10.44 -3.19
N VAL A 37 17.12 9.59 -3.13
CA VAL A 37 15.73 9.99 -2.90
C VAL A 37 15.35 9.51 -1.51
N PHE A 38 14.76 10.38 -0.71
CA PHE A 38 14.27 10.01 0.61
C PHE A 38 12.84 9.48 0.49
N LEU A 39 12.62 8.27 0.99
CA LEU A 39 11.32 7.64 1.09
C LEU A 39 10.86 7.72 2.54
N LYS A 40 9.65 8.26 2.76
CA LYS A 40 9.02 8.29 4.08
C LYS A 40 7.91 7.23 4.12
N ASN A 41 7.96 6.37 5.13
CA ASN A 41 6.93 5.38 5.43
C ASN A 41 5.90 6.00 6.39
N GLU A 42 4.78 6.47 5.84
CA GLU A 42 3.68 7.03 6.62
C GLU A 42 2.59 6.00 6.99
N GLY A 43 2.77 4.75 6.56
CA GLY A 43 1.76 3.71 6.74
C GLY A 43 1.62 2.85 5.50
N LEU A 44 0.73 1.86 5.61
CA LEU A 44 0.25 1.10 4.45
C LEU A 44 -1.21 1.51 4.27
N ILE A 45 -1.52 2.08 3.11
CA ILE A 45 -2.88 2.36 2.70
C ILE A 45 -3.26 1.24 1.75
N ASP A 46 -4.33 0.54 2.09
CA ASP A 46 -4.93 -0.51 1.26
C ASP A 46 -6.36 -0.08 0.95
N LEU A 47 -6.66 0.13 -0.34
CA LEU A 47 -7.97 0.55 -0.80
C LEU A 47 -8.51 -0.47 -1.82
N SER A 48 -9.53 -1.19 -1.39
CA SER A 48 -10.22 -2.20 -2.20
C SER A 48 -11.47 -1.62 -2.85
N PHE A 49 -11.61 -1.84 -4.15
CA PHE A 49 -12.81 -1.54 -4.92
C PHE A 49 -13.43 -2.84 -5.43
N MET A 50 -14.73 -3.01 -5.23
CA MET A 50 -15.46 -4.20 -5.69
C MET A 50 -16.77 -3.78 -6.35
N ILE A 51 -16.99 -4.27 -7.57
CA ILE A 51 -18.23 -4.07 -8.33
C ILE A 51 -18.82 -5.44 -8.61
N ASN A 52 -20.07 -5.64 -8.21
CA ASN A 52 -20.81 -6.88 -8.41
C ASN A 52 -22.04 -6.60 -9.27
N ALA A 53 -22.25 -7.41 -10.30
CA ALA A 53 -23.47 -7.48 -11.09
C ALA A 53 -24.24 -8.74 -10.69
N CYS A 54 -25.46 -8.59 -10.22
CA CYS A 54 -26.28 -9.68 -9.73
C CYS A 54 -27.56 -9.82 -10.55
N TYR A 55 -28.02 -11.06 -10.73
CA TYR A 55 -29.25 -11.38 -11.42
C TYR A 55 -30.05 -12.44 -10.66
N ASP A 56 -31.33 -12.16 -10.45
CA ASP A 56 -32.28 -13.09 -9.86
C ASP A 56 -32.85 -14.02 -10.93
N ILE A 57 -32.75 -15.32 -10.71
CA ILE A 57 -33.22 -16.34 -11.64
C ILE A 57 -34.68 -16.63 -11.34
N ILE A 58 -35.58 -16.12 -12.19
CA ILE A 58 -37.02 -16.35 -12.09
C ILE A 58 -37.39 -17.59 -12.92
N ILE A 59 -37.89 -18.63 -12.25
CA ILE A 59 -38.41 -19.85 -12.89
C ILE A 59 -39.81 -20.10 -12.30
N GLU A 60 -40.82 -20.19 -13.17
CA GLU A 60 -42.20 -20.45 -12.76
C GLU A 60 -42.32 -21.77 -11.98
N GLY A 61 -43.04 -21.74 -10.86
CA GLY A 61 -43.29 -22.91 -10.01
C GLY A 61 -42.18 -23.24 -9.01
N MET A 62 -41.05 -22.52 -8.99
CA MET A 62 -40.06 -22.67 -7.92
C MET A 62 -40.43 -21.89 -6.65
N PRO A 63 -40.33 -22.49 -5.45
CA PRO A 63 -40.72 -21.85 -4.20
C PRO A 63 -39.63 -20.92 -3.61
N PHE A 64 -38.48 -20.79 -4.27
CA PHE A 64 -37.38 -19.91 -3.88
C PHE A 64 -36.78 -19.23 -5.11
N SER A 65 -36.14 -18.07 -4.91
CA SER A 65 -35.51 -17.28 -5.97
C SER A 65 -33.99 -17.39 -5.88
N PRO A 66 -33.33 -18.30 -6.61
CA PRO A 66 -31.88 -18.33 -6.66
C PRO A 66 -31.34 -17.08 -7.37
N TYR A 67 -30.18 -16.59 -6.96
CA TYR A 67 -29.51 -15.46 -7.60
C TYR A 67 -28.04 -15.79 -7.87
N ILE A 68 -27.48 -15.17 -8.91
CA ILE A 68 -26.07 -15.29 -9.26
C ILE A 68 -25.47 -13.90 -9.39
N CYS A 69 -24.22 -13.74 -8.93
CA CYS A 69 -23.46 -12.52 -9.11
C CYS A 69 -22.14 -12.81 -9.82
N ALA A 70 -21.74 -11.90 -10.70
CA ALA A 70 -20.39 -11.82 -11.22
C ALA A 70 -19.79 -10.49 -10.78
N GLY A 71 -18.60 -10.55 -10.21
CA GLY A 71 -17.93 -9.36 -9.67
C GLY A 71 -16.53 -9.21 -10.22
N VAL A 72 -16.07 -7.97 -10.26
CA VAL A 72 -14.66 -7.62 -10.44
C VAL A 72 -14.21 -6.77 -9.27
N GLY A 73 -13.04 -7.10 -8.75
CA GLY A 73 -12.39 -6.37 -7.67
C GLY A 73 -11.01 -5.90 -8.10
N THR A 74 -10.56 -4.79 -7.52
CA THR A 74 -9.18 -4.32 -7.63
C THR A 74 -8.75 -3.69 -6.31
N ASP A 75 -7.47 -3.86 -5.98
CA ASP A 75 -6.87 -3.35 -4.76
C ASP A 75 -5.75 -2.38 -5.14
N VAL A 76 -5.72 -1.23 -4.47
CA VAL A 76 -4.64 -0.26 -4.56
C VAL A 76 -3.90 -0.24 -3.23
N VAL A 77 -2.65 -0.71 -3.25
CA VAL A 77 -1.77 -0.72 -2.09
C VAL A 77 -0.70 0.36 -2.24
N SER A 78 -0.60 1.25 -1.24
CA SER A 78 0.42 2.29 -1.17
C SER A 78 1.21 2.20 0.14
N MET A 79 2.54 2.32 0.06
CA MET A 79 3.46 2.14 1.21
C MET A 79 4.46 3.28 1.43
N PHE A 80 4.83 4.02 0.40
CA PHE A 80 5.92 5.00 0.48
C PHE A 80 5.58 6.28 -0.26
N GLU A 81 5.86 7.41 0.40
CA GLU A 81 5.85 8.73 -0.23
C GLU A 81 7.31 9.15 -0.47
N ALA A 82 7.64 9.52 -1.71
CA ALA A 82 8.95 10.06 -2.04
C ALA A 82 8.98 11.56 -1.77
N ILE A 83 9.93 12.01 -0.95
CA ILE A 83 10.17 13.41 -0.64
C ILE A 83 11.53 13.82 -1.23
N ASN A 84 11.58 15.02 -1.81
CA ASN A 84 12.78 15.59 -2.44
C ASN A 84 13.57 16.40 -1.41
#